data_AF-A0A366WP53-F1
#
_entry.id   AF-A0A366WP53-F1
#
_cell.length_a   1.000
_cell.length_b   1.000
_cell.length_c   1.000
_cell.angle_alpha   90.00
_cell.angle_beta   90.00
_cell.angle_gamma   90.00
#
_symmetry.space_group_name_H-M   'P 1'
#
loop_
_entity.id
_entity.type
_entity.pdbx_description
1 polymer ?
#
loop_
_entity_poly.entity_id
_entity_poly.type
_entity_poly.pdbx_seq_one_letter_code
_entity_poly.pdbx_strand_id
1 'polypeptide(L)'
;MHFKLRLMFLLFMFSVSANSLAQNSSANAFELYKNVINGKTPVEELTPEQRMQVFRIHQVLSSANSSEEIEGHNFSLRDIERKCEVYKYDESRGELECRGSDLRPVERKCEVYFYDNQNGEIECRGSDFRPIERKCSVSLYDEEYGEIDC
;
A
#
# COMPACT_ATOMS: atom_id res chain seq x y z
N MET A 1 10.89 -41.84 -50.01
CA MET A 1 11.19 -41.10 -48.75
C MET A 1 10.92 -39.60 -48.93
N HIS A 2 9.65 -39.21 -49.12
CA HIS A 2 9.26 -37.81 -49.33
C HIS A 2 7.93 -37.54 -48.63
N PHE A 3 7.91 -37.30 -47.31
CA PHE A 3 6.67 -36.82 -46.64
C PHE A 3 6.87 -36.21 -45.24
N LYS A 4 8.05 -35.63 -44.93
CA LYS A 4 8.33 -35.09 -43.58
C LYS A 4 8.83 -33.64 -43.52
N LEU A 5 8.70 -32.86 -44.60
CA LEU A 5 9.32 -31.53 -44.69
C LEU A 5 8.37 -30.38 -45.07
N ARG A 6 7.09 -30.44 -44.68
CA ARG A 6 6.13 -29.33 -44.92
C ARG A 6 5.24 -28.93 -43.74
N LEU A 7 5.44 -29.50 -42.55
CA LEU A 7 4.61 -29.21 -41.37
C LEU A 7 5.36 -28.54 -40.22
N MET A 8 6.45 -27.83 -40.51
CA MET A 8 7.29 -27.17 -39.49
C MET A 8 7.59 -25.70 -39.81
N PHE A 9 6.74 -25.06 -40.62
CA PHE A 9 6.87 -23.64 -40.97
C PHE A 9 5.62 -22.79 -40.61
N LEU A 10 4.62 -23.39 -39.95
CA LEU A 10 3.37 -22.70 -39.58
C LEU A 10 3.21 -22.39 -38.08
N LEU A 11 4.23 -22.68 -37.25
CA LEU A 11 4.18 -22.44 -35.80
C LEU A 11 5.04 -21.26 -35.32
N PHE A 12 5.66 -20.50 -36.23
CA PHE A 12 6.55 -19.38 -35.87
C PHE A 12 6.05 -18.01 -36.36
N MET A 13 4.73 -17.80 -36.42
CA MET A 13 4.12 -16.51 -36.77
C MET A 13 2.97 -16.09 -35.84
N PHE A 14 2.79 -16.73 -34.68
CA PHE A 14 1.69 -16.43 -33.75
C PHE A 14 2.12 -15.95 -32.36
N SER A 15 3.36 -15.49 -32.18
CA SER A 15 3.85 -15.07 -30.86
C SER A 15 4.23 -13.58 -30.72
N VAL A 16 4.05 -12.75 -31.77
CA VAL A 16 4.51 -11.34 -31.70
C VAL A 16 3.42 -10.33 -31.31
N SER A 17 2.13 -10.69 -31.36
CA SER A 17 1.05 -9.69 -31.23
C SER A 17 0.44 -9.55 -29.82
N ALA A 18 0.79 -10.41 -28.87
CA ALA A 18 0.22 -10.37 -27.51
C ALA A 18 0.94 -9.38 -26.57
N ASN A 19 2.20 -9.02 -26.88
CA ASN A 19 3.01 -8.17 -25.99
C ASN A 19 2.66 -6.67 -26.07
N SER A 20 2.22 -6.16 -27.23
CA SER A 20 1.94 -4.72 -27.41
C SER A 20 0.64 -4.26 -26.76
N LEU A 21 -0.40 -5.10 -26.76
CA LEU A 21 -1.69 -4.78 -26.13
C LEU A 21 -1.60 -4.76 -24.59
N ALA A 22 -0.88 -5.73 -24.00
CA ALA A 22 -0.67 -5.79 -22.56
C ALA A 22 0.20 -4.63 -22.03
N GLN A 23 1.24 -4.24 -22.78
CA GLN A 23 2.08 -3.09 -22.41
C GLN A 23 1.32 -1.76 -22.50
N ASN A 24 0.51 -1.55 -23.55
CA ASN A 24 -0.33 -0.34 -23.67
C ASN A 24 -1.38 -0.27 -22.56
N SER A 25 -2.00 -1.40 -22.20
CA SER A 25 -2.97 -1.45 -21.09
C SER A 25 -2.35 -1.10 -19.74
N SER A 26 -1.11 -1.51 -19.49
CA SER A 26 -0.41 -1.29 -18.22
C SER A 26 0.03 0.17 -18.06
N ALA A 27 0.57 0.77 -19.13
CA ALA A 27 0.97 2.17 -19.16
C ALA A 27 -0.22 3.11 -18.93
N ASN A 28 -1.35 2.83 -19.57
CA ASN A 28 -2.58 3.61 -19.42
C ASN A 28 -3.15 3.55 -17.99
N ALA A 29 -3.07 2.40 -17.31
CA ALA A 29 -3.56 2.25 -15.95
C ALA A 29 -2.70 3.04 -14.93
N PHE A 30 -1.38 3.10 -15.13
CA PHE A 30 -0.48 3.86 -14.26
C PHE A 30 -0.60 5.37 -14.49
N GLU A 31 -0.83 5.81 -15.72
CA GLU A 31 -1.14 7.21 -16.03
C GLU A 31 -2.47 7.65 -15.42
N LEU A 32 -3.48 6.79 -15.50
CA LEU A 32 -4.76 7.01 -14.83
C LEU A 32 -4.58 7.15 -13.30
N TYR A 33 -3.83 6.24 -12.68
CA TYR A 33 -3.48 6.34 -11.26
C TYR A 33 -2.80 7.67 -10.93
N LYS A 34 -1.81 8.09 -11.72
CA LYS A 34 -1.14 9.40 -11.56
C LYS A 34 -2.09 10.58 -11.66
N ASN A 35 -3.08 10.54 -12.54
CA ASN A 35 -4.04 11.63 -12.68
C ASN A 35 -4.98 11.72 -11.47
N VAL A 36 -5.36 10.58 -10.89
CA VAL A 36 -6.17 10.51 -9.66
C VAL A 36 -5.42 11.10 -8.48
N ILE A 37 -4.20 10.62 -8.19
CA ILE A 37 -3.44 11.10 -7.01
C ILE A 37 -3.04 12.58 -7.10
N ASN A 38 -2.93 13.13 -8.32
CA ASN A 38 -2.63 14.55 -8.53
C ASN A 38 -3.90 15.42 -8.59
N GLY A 39 -5.09 14.86 -8.32
CA GLY A 39 -6.36 15.57 -8.33
C GLY A 39 -6.83 16.03 -9.71
N LYS A 40 -6.22 15.54 -10.79
CA LYS A 40 -6.63 15.86 -12.17
C LYS A 40 -7.89 15.10 -12.60
N THR A 41 -8.17 13.97 -11.96
CA THR A 41 -9.35 13.14 -12.22
C THR A 41 -9.94 12.69 -10.89
N PRO A 42 -11.15 13.14 -10.52
CA PRO A 42 -11.86 12.65 -9.34
C PRO A 42 -12.16 11.16 -9.44
N VAL A 43 -12.17 10.45 -8.30
CA VAL A 43 -12.43 9.00 -8.25
C VAL A 43 -13.87 8.67 -8.69
N GLU A 44 -14.79 9.61 -8.48
CA GLU A 44 -16.21 9.51 -8.80
C GLU A 44 -16.46 9.51 -10.31
N GLU A 45 -15.56 10.11 -11.08
CA GLU A 45 -15.65 10.19 -12.55
C GLU A 45 -15.13 8.92 -13.25
N LEU A 46 -14.53 7.99 -12.49
CA LEU A 46 -13.98 6.75 -13.03
C LEU A 46 -15.05 5.67 -13.24
N THR A 47 -14.90 4.91 -14.33
CA THR A 47 -15.69 3.67 -14.50
C THR A 47 -15.35 2.65 -13.41
N PRO A 48 -16.22 1.66 -13.14
CA PRO A 48 -15.93 0.59 -12.17
C PRO A 48 -14.60 -0.14 -12.45
N GLU A 49 -14.30 -0.43 -13.71
CA GLU A 49 -13.05 -1.11 -14.11
C GLU A 49 -11.83 -0.24 -13.85
N GLN A 50 -11.92 1.05 -14.16
CA GLN A 50 -10.88 2.03 -13.90
C GLN A 50 -10.60 2.18 -12.40
N ARG A 51 -11.65 2.25 -11.56
CA ARG A 51 -11.51 2.25 -10.10
C ARG A 51 -10.78 1.01 -9.61
N MET A 52 -11.15 -0.16 -10.10
CA MET A 52 -10.47 -1.41 -9.74
C MET A 52 -8.99 -1.42 -10.15
N GLN A 53 -8.64 -0.82 -11.29
CA GLN A 53 -7.24 -0.71 -11.73
C GLN A 53 -6.45 0.26 -10.85
N VAL A 54 -6.99 1.44 -10.59
CA VAL A 54 -6.39 2.45 -9.71
C VAL A 54 -6.18 1.87 -8.31
N PHE A 55 -7.20 1.19 -7.75
CA PHE A 55 -7.11 0.54 -6.45
C PHE A 55 -6.04 -0.55 -6.39
N ARG A 56 -5.94 -1.42 -7.42
CA ARG A 56 -4.90 -2.45 -7.48
C ARG A 56 -3.49 -1.86 -7.56
N ILE A 57 -3.31 -0.81 -8.36
CA ILE A 57 -2.02 -0.13 -8.49
C ILE A 57 -1.66 0.55 -7.17
N HIS A 58 -2.61 1.24 -6.54
CA HIS A 58 -2.44 1.84 -5.23
C HIS A 58 -1.98 0.79 -4.21
N GLN A 59 -2.70 -0.33 -4.09
CA GLN A 59 -2.31 -1.44 -3.21
C GLN A 59 -0.89 -1.95 -3.49
N VAL A 60 -0.50 -2.15 -4.76
CA VAL A 60 0.84 -2.65 -5.10
C VAL A 60 1.93 -1.63 -4.76
N LEU A 61 1.67 -0.33 -4.95
CA LEU A 61 2.62 0.73 -4.63
C LEU A 61 2.74 0.97 -3.13
N SER A 62 1.63 0.98 -2.39
CA SER A 62 1.64 1.00 -0.92
C SER A 62 2.36 -0.24 -0.39
N SER A 63 2.13 -1.42 -0.98
CA SER A 63 2.86 -2.67 -0.64
C SER A 63 4.38 -2.59 -0.85
N ALA A 64 4.84 -1.79 -1.83
CA ALA A 64 6.27 -1.64 -2.15
C ALA A 64 6.98 -0.71 -1.18
N ASN A 65 6.25 0.24 -0.56
CA ASN A 65 6.76 1.07 0.53
C ASN A 65 6.64 0.35 1.88
N SER A 66 5.58 -0.43 2.08
CA SER A 66 5.30 -1.11 3.35
C SER A 66 6.13 -2.38 3.59
N SER A 67 6.90 -2.86 2.60
CA SER A 67 7.87 -3.95 2.80
C SER A 67 9.18 -3.52 3.48
N GLU A 68 9.34 -2.25 3.82
CA GLU A 68 10.50 -1.80 4.59
C GLU A 68 10.52 -2.46 5.97
N GLU A 69 11.60 -3.17 6.26
CA GLU A 69 11.85 -3.78 7.57
C GLU A 69 12.32 -2.73 8.57
N ILE A 70 11.91 -2.89 9.83
CA ILE A 70 12.35 -2.01 10.92
C ILE A 70 13.71 -2.50 11.42
N GLU A 71 14.70 -1.60 11.46
CA GLU A 71 16.07 -1.96 11.80
C GLU A 71 16.16 -2.61 13.18
N GLY A 72 16.78 -3.80 13.25
CA GLY A 72 16.89 -4.55 14.50
C GLY A 72 15.63 -5.33 14.91
N HIS A 73 14.61 -5.39 14.05
CA HIS A 73 13.34 -6.06 14.30
C HIS A 73 12.95 -7.00 13.13
N ASN A 74 12.13 -8.01 13.42
CA ASN A 74 11.68 -9.01 12.44
C ASN A 74 10.28 -8.69 11.87
N PHE A 75 9.94 -7.42 11.75
CA PHE A 75 8.66 -6.96 11.20
C PHE A 75 8.86 -5.72 10.32
N SER A 76 7.87 -5.49 9.46
CA SER A 76 7.85 -4.41 8.48
C SER A 76 6.80 -3.34 8.80
N LEU A 77 6.83 -2.22 8.07
CA LEU A 77 5.75 -1.23 8.11
C LEU A 77 4.38 -1.85 7.79
N ARG A 78 4.33 -2.81 6.86
CA ARG A 78 3.11 -3.55 6.53
C ARG A 78 2.59 -4.42 7.68
N ASP A 79 3.48 -4.95 8.50
CA ASP A 79 3.05 -5.68 9.69
C ASP A 79 2.38 -4.73 10.68
N ILE A 80 2.86 -3.50 10.82
CA ILE A 80 2.26 -2.46 11.65
C ILE A 80 0.88 -2.08 11.11
N GLU A 81 0.79 -1.66 9.85
CA GLU A 81 -0.47 -1.29 9.17
C GLU A 81 -1.57 -2.36 9.33
N ARG A 82 -1.19 -3.65 9.23
CA ARG A 82 -2.16 -4.76 9.24
C ARG A 82 -2.48 -5.34 10.61
N LYS A 83 -1.61 -5.14 11.60
CA LYS A 83 -1.73 -5.81 12.91
C LYS A 83 -1.88 -4.81 14.05
N CYS A 84 -1.67 -3.53 13.83
CA CYS A 84 -1.88 -2.49 14.82
C CYS A 84 -3.12 -1.67 14.52
N GLU A 85 -3.84 -1.30 15.56
CA GLU A 85 -4.96 -0.36 15.56
C GLU A 85 -4.60 0.79 16.50
N VAL A 86 -5.22 1.95 16.32
CA VAL A 86 -5.05 3.08 17.23
C VAL A 86 -6.22 3.14 18.19
N TYR A 87 -5.92 3.32 19.48
CA TYR A 87 -6.90 3.65 20.50
C TYR A 87 -6.66 5.07 21.01
N LYS A 88 -7.67 5.94 20.85
CA LYS A 88 -7.69 7.33 21.31
C LYS A 88 -8.36 7.39 22.68
N TYR A 89 -7.59 7.76 23.70
CA TYR A 89 -8.09 7.88 25.07
C TYR A 89 -8.30 9.33 25.52
N ASP A 90 -7.77 10.32 24.79
CA ASP A 90 -8.08 11.75 25.00
C ASP A 90 -8.14 12.53 23.67
N GLU A 91 -8.56 13.79 23.71
CA GLU A 91 -8.76 14.62 22.49
C GLU A 91 -7.51 14.71 21.60
N SER A 92 -6.32 14.64 22.19
CA SER A 92 -5.03 14.92 21.56
C SER A 92 -4.08 13.72 21.52
N ARG A 93 -4.40 12.61 22.20
CA ARG A 93 -3.49 11.47 22.38
C ARG A 93 -4.17 10.13 22.21
N GLY A 94 -3.38 9.18 21.75
CA GLY A 94 -3.72 7.77 21.68
C GLY A 94 -2.49 6.88 21.80
N GLU A 95 -2.73 5.59 21.70
CA GLU A 95 -1.72 4.55 21.70
C GLU A 95 -1.95 3.55 20.56
N LEU A 96 -0.90 2.80 20.24
CA LEU A 96 -0.98 1.71 19.27
C LEU A 96 -1.26 0.41 20.02
N GLU A 97 -2.29 -0.31 19.60
CA GLU A 97 -2.59 -1.66 20.06
C GLU A 97 -2.28 -2.66 18.95
N CYS A 98 -1.29 -3.54 19.16
CA CYS A 98 -0.78 -4.42 18.14
C CYS A 98 -1.03 -5.90 18.47
N ARG A 99 -1.44 -6.65 17.44
CA ARG A 99 -1.60 -8.10 17.51
C ARG A 99 -0.25 -8.78 17.21
N GLY A 100 0.25 -9.54 18.18
CA GLY A 100 1.49 -10.29 18.05
C GLY A 100 2.57 -9.80 19.00
N SER A 101 3.32 -10.75 19.57
CA SER A 101 4.37 -10.44 20.56
C SER A 101 5.57 -9.71 19.97
N ASP A 102 5.79 -9.86 18.67
CA ASP A 102 6.84 -9.22 17.89
C ASP A 102 6.67 -7.70 17.80
N LEU A 103 5.44 -7.20 17.84
CA LEU A 103 5.11 -5.77 17.74
C LEU A 103 5.02 -5.05 19.10
N ARG A 104 5.20 -5.76 20.22
CA ARG A 104 5.24 -5.15 21.57
C ARG A 104 6.23 -3.99 21.72
N PRO A 105 7.41 -3.98 21.06
CA PRO A 105 8.29 -2.82 21.10
C PRO A 105 7.64 -1.55 20.53
N VAL A 106 6.76 -1.67 19.53
CA VAL A 106 6.04 -0.53 18.92
C VAL A 106 5.07 0.06 19.94
N GLU A 107 4.16 -0.75 20.50
CA GLU A 107 3.18 -0.29 21.51
C GLU A 107 3.83 0.42 22.71
N ARG A 108 5.02 -0.04 23.12
CA ARG A 108 5.72 0.50 24.30
C ARG A 108 6.49 1.78 24.03
N LYS A 109 6.85 2.01 22.77
CA LYS A 109 7.75 3.11 22.39
C LYS A 109 7.06 4.18 21.58
N CYS A 110 5.94 3.88 20.95
CA CYS A 110 5.22 4.78 20.08
C CYS A 110 3.92 5.25 20.72
N GLU A 111 3.63 6.54 20.59
CA GLU A 111 2.40 7.20 21.02
C GLU A 111 1.79 7.91 19.81
N VAL A 112 0.47 8.12 19.82
CA VAL A 112 -0.22 8.85 18.76
C VAL A 112 -0.60 10.23 19.26
N TYR A 113 -0.34 11.25 18.44
CA TYR A 113 -0.72 12.64 18.69
C TYR A 113 -1.69 13.11 17.61
N PHE A 114 -2.90 13.46 18.04
CA PHE A 114 -3.96 13.94 17.16
C PHE A 114 -3.85 15.46 17.00
N TYR A 115 -3.72 15.93 15.76
CA TYR A 115 -3.73 17.36 15.43
C TYR A 115 -5.11 17.88 15.04
N ASP A 116 -6.06 16.97 14.76
CA ASP A 116 -7.48 17.25 14.63
C ASP A 116 -8.33 16.10 15.20
N ASN A 117 -9.65 16.16 15.05
CA ASN A 117 -10.55 15.15 15.63
C ASN A 117 -10.53 13.78 14.91
N GLN A 118 -9.85 13.67 13.79
CA GLN A 118 -9.90 12.53 12.87
C GLN A 118 -8.53 11.97 12.51
N ASN A 119 -7.48 12.78 12.55
CA ASN A 119 -6.15 12.46 12.04
C ASN A 119 -5.05 12.71 13.09
N GLY A 120 -4.02 11.88 13.04
CA GLY A 120 -2.88 11.98 13.96
C GLY A 120 -1.56 11.53 13.35
N GLU A 121 -0.49 11.82 14.08
CA GLU A 121 0.87 11.41 13.79
C GLU A 121 1.36 10.44 14.86
N ILE A 122 2.27 9.53 14.48
CA ILE A 122 2.90 8.59 15.39
C ILE A 122 4.26 9.16 15.79
N GLU A 123 4.52 9.26 17.09
CA GLU A 123 5.82 9.65 17.64
C GLU A 123 6.42 8.49 18.43
N CYS A 124 7.65 8.10 18.13
CA CYS A 124 8.29 6.95 18.74
C CYS A 124 9.57 7.32 19.50
N ARG A 125 9.86 6.57 20.56
CA ARG A 125 11.09 6.69 21.32
C ARG A 125 12.19 5.84 20.69
N GLY A 126 13.26 6.50 20.26
CA GLY A 126 14.48 5.87 19.71
C GLY A 126 14.58 5.97 18.19
N SER A 127 15.78 5.80 17.64
CA SER A 127 16.04 5.96 16.20
C SER A 127 15.41 4.88 15.33
N ASP A 128 15.24 3.68 15.88
CA ASP A 128 14.93 2.46 15.13
C ASP A 128 13.50 2.52 14.55
N PHE A 129 12.61 3.28 15.18
CA PHE A 129 11.20 3.45 14.78
C PHE A 129 10.92 4.70 13.95
N ARG A 130 11.97 5.47 13.60
CA ARG A 130 11.82 6.65 12.73
C ARG A 130 11.13 6.37 11.39
N PRO A 131 11.25 5.19 10.76
CA PRO A 131 10.47 4.89 9.57
C PRO A 131 8.96 4.98 9.81
N ILE A 132 8.48 4.58 11.00
CA ILE A 132 7.05 4.65 11.38
C ILE A 132 6.61 6.12 11.42
N GLU A 133 7.33 6.97 12.16
CA GLU A 133 7.01 8.40 12.30
C GLU A 133 6.94 9.14 10.95
N ARG A 134 7.78 8.72 9.99
CA ARG A 134 7.95 9.43 8.71
C ARG A 134 7.03 8.93 7.61
N LYS A 135 6.59 7.69 7.70
CA LYS A 135 5.92 7.00 6.59
C LYS A 135 4.51 6.56 6.94
N CYS A 136 4.16 6.54 8.22
CA CYS A 136 2.83 6.16 8.65
C CYS A 136 2.02 7.38 9.08
N SER A 137 0.71 7.31 8.86
CA SER A 137 -0.28 8.27 9.34
C SER A 137 -1.42 7.54 10.05
N VAL A 138 -2.14 8.26 10.90
CA VAL A 138 -3.30 7.72 11.62
C VAL A 138 -4.57 8.41 11.15
N SER A 139 -5.60 7.61 10.90
CA SER A 139 -6.96 8.08 10.65
C SER A 139 -7.97 7.30 11.48
N LEU A 140 -8.80 8.01 12.23
CA LEU A 140 -9.89 7.44 13.00
C LEU A 140 -11.05 7.06 12.10
N TYR A 141 -11.54 5.83 12.26
CA TYR A 141 -12.78 5.37 11.63
C TYR A 141 -13.99 5.46 12.60
N ASP A 142 -13.74 5.65 13.89
CA ASP A 142 -14.75 5.90 14.94
C ASP A 142 -14.21 6.92 15.98
N GLU A 143 -15.01 7.31 16.97
CA GLU A 143 -14.66 8.33 17.96
C GLU A 143 -13.38 8.01 18.75
N GLU A 144 -13.12 6.72 18.98
CA GLU A 144 -12.00 6.24 19.80
C GLU A 144 -11.01 5.34 19.04
N TYR A 145 -11.33 4.90 17.81
CA TYR A 145 -10.54 3.89 17.11
C TYR A 145 -10.13 4.32 15.71
N GLY A 146 -8.91 3.95 15.32
CA GLY A 146 -8.36 4.27 14.01
C GLY A 146 -7.47 3.20 13.43
N GLU A 147 -7.17 3.40 12.15
CA GLU A 147 -6.21 2.62 11.38
C GLU A 147 -4.91 3.40 11.18
N ILE A 148 -3.87 2.64 10.86
CA ILE A 148 -2.54 3.16 10.51
C ILE A 148 -2.34 2.88 9.03
N ASP A 149 -1.98 3.92 8.26
CA ASP A 149 -1.63 3.81 6.84
C ASP A 149 -0.14 4.12 6.66
N CYS A 150 0.61 3.14 6.15
CA CYS A 150 2.04 3.19 5.83
C CYS A 150 2.26 2.74 4.35
#